data_AF-A0A381YZV3-F1
#
_entry.id   AF-A0A381YZV3-F1
#
_cell.length_a   1.000
_cell.length_b   1.000
_cell.length_c   1.000
_cell.angle_alpha   90.00
_cell.angle_beta   90.00
_cell.angle_gamma   90.00
#
_symmetry.space_group_name_H-M   'P 1'
#
loop_
_entity.id
_entity.type
_entity.pdbx_description
1 polymer ?
#
loop_
_entity_poly.entity_id
_entity_poly.type
_entity_poly.pdbx_seq_one_letter_code
_entity_poly.pdbx_strand_id
1 'polypeptide(L)'
;MNWYDPDHQSNGATLGDNIGHQENDDWDCEIELSCHKKENQGRVSTIFMRYLRDKYGHTADRALKRAQKREQRERHTSTELDSQIISGVF
;
A
#
# COMPACT_ATOMS: atom_id res chain seq x y z
N MET A 1 13.94 -28.90 -26.48
CA MET A 1 12.84 -29.02 -25.50
C MET A 1 11.67 -28.20 -26.00
N ASN A 2 10.65 -28.89 -26.52
CA ASN A 2 9.35 -28.31 -26.83
C ASN A 2 8.59 -28.06 -25.53
N TRP A 3 8.08 -26.84 -25.35
CA TRP A 3 6.92 -26.55 -24.50
C TRP A 3 5.99 -25.64 -25.29
N TYR A 4 5.56 -26.15 -26.45
CA TYR A 4 4.38 -25.68 -27.15
C TYR A 4 3.18 -26.28 -26.41
N ASP A 5 2.43 -25.46 -25.69
CA ASP A 5 1.15 -25.80 -25.06
C ASP A 5 0.02 -25.35 -26.00
N PRO A 6 -0.66 -26.28 -26.71
CA PRO A 6 -1.64 -25.94 -27.74
C PRO A 6 -3.07 -25.79 -27.21
N ASP A 7 -3.29 -25.54 -25.91
CA ASP A 7 -4.65 -25.36 -25.35
C ASP A 7 -5.11 -23.89 -25.22
N HIS A 8 -4.36 -22.93 -25.78
CA HIS A 8 -4.82 -21.55 -25.89
C HIS A 8 -5.54 -21.27 -27.21
N GLN A 9 -6.71 -21.87 -27.42
CA GLN A 9 -7.70 -21.29 -28.32
C GLN A 9 -9.04 -21.07 -27.62
N SER A 10 -9.21 -19.80 -27.24
CA SER A 10 -10.43 -19.01 -27.32
C SER A 10 -11.67 -19.53 -26.59
N ASN A 11 -11.91 -18.96 -25.40
CA ASN A 11 -13.27 -18.59 -25.04
C ASN A 11 -13.33 -17.09 -24.77
N GLY A 12 -14.01 -16.37 -25.67
CA GLY A 12 -14.19 -14.94 -25.60
C GLY A 12 -14.90 -14.52 -24.32
N ALA A 13 -14.22 -13.71 -23.52
CA ALA A 13 -14.85 -12.80 -22.58
C ALA A 13 -13.97 -11.56 -22.51
N THR A 14 -14.43 -10.48 -23.13
CA THR A 14 -14.02 -9.10 -22.90
C THR A 14 -13.82 -8.81 -21.41
N LEU A 15 -12.57 -8.89 -20.92
CA LEU A 15 -12.21 -8.59 -19.52
C LEU A 15 -10.68 -8.35 -19.40
N GLY A 16 -10.11 -7.55 -20.31
CA GLY A 16 -8.65 -7.50 -20.49
C GLY A 16 -7.91 -6.21 -20.15
N ASP A 17 -8.59 -5.08 -19.92
CA ASP A 17 -7.90 -3.77 -19.88
C ASP A 17 -7.80 -3.12 -18.49
N ASN A 18 -8.58 -3.58 -17.50
CA ASN A 18 -8.72 -2.85 -16.23
C ASN A 18 -7.90 -3.41 -15.05
N ILE A 19 -7.33 -4.62 -15.16
CA ILE A 19 -6.64 -5.27 -14.03
C ILE A 19 -5.21 -4.73 -13.88
N GLY A 20 -4.49 -4.51 -14.99
CA GLY A 20 -3.12 -3.98 -14.96
C GLY A 20 -3.03 -2.52 -14.51
N HIS A 21 -4.07 -1.72 -14.73
CA HIS A 21 -4.10 -0.31 -14.31
C HIS A 21 -4.31 -0.19 -12.79
N GLN A 22 -5.21 -1.00 -12.23
CA GLN A 22 -5.60 -0.89 -10.83
C GLN A 22 -4.50 -1.31 -9.83
N GLU A 23 -3.65 -2.27 -10.18
CA GLU A 23 -2.52 -2.67 -9.32
C GLU A 23 -1.39 -1.63 -9.34
N ASN A 24 -1.20 -0.95 -10.47
CA ASN A 24 -0.20 0.12 -10.62
C ASN A 24 -0.59 1.35 -9.77
N ASP A 25 -1.87 1.73 -9.84
CA ASP A 25 -2.45 2.85 -9.09
C ASP A 25 -2.34 2.65 -7.56
N ASP A 26 -2.41 1.41 -7.08
CA ASP A 26 -2.24 1.05 -5.66
C ASP A 26 -0.82 1.32 -5.16
N TRP A 27 0.19 0.91 -5.94
CA TRP A 27 1.59 1.14 -5.59
C TRP A 27 1.96 2.62 -5.66
N ASP A 28 1.57 3.30 -6.74
CA ASP A 28 1.88 4.71 -6.95
C ASP A 28 1.23 5.61 -5.88
N CYS A 29 -0.02 5.31 -5.51
CA CYS A 29 -0.68 6.01 -4.42
C CYS A 29 0.03 5.80 -3.07
N GLU A 30 0.56 4.60 -2.79
CA GLU A 30 1.31 4.33 -1.57
C GLU A 30 2.65 5.08 -1.53
N ILE A 31 3.36 5.15 -2.65
CA ILE A 31 4.61 5.90 -2.77
C ILE A 31 4.35 7.40 -2.57
N GLU A 32 3.37 7.97 -3.26
CA GLU A 32 3.05 9.39 -3.17
C GLU A 32 2.62 9.78 -1.75
N LEU A 33 1.81 8.94 -1.08
CA LEU A 33 1.43 9.10 0.31
C LEU A 33 2.64 9.04 1.26
N SER A 34 3.54 8.08 1.04
CA SER A 34 4.74 7.90 1.86
C SER A 34 5.71 9.08 1.73
N CYS A 35 5.95 9.56 0.51
CA CYS A 35 6.76 10.75 0.25
C CYS A 35 6.19 11.98 0.96
N HIS A 36 4.89 12.24 0.80
CA HIS A 36 4.23 13.37 1.47
C HIS A 36 4.34 13.28 3.00
N LYS A 37 4.10 12.09 3.57
CA LYS A 37 4.28 11.87 5.02
C LYS A 37 5.72 12.17 5.44
N LYS A 38 6.73 11.70 4.70
CA LYS A 38 8.14 11.92 5.03
C LYS A 38 8.50 13.41 5.02
N GLU A 39 7.99 14.17 4.04
CA GLU A 39 8.19 15.62 3.95
C GLU A 39 7.46 16.40 5.06
N ASN A 40 6.33 15.87 5.55
CA ASN A 40 5.46 16.53 6.53
C ASN A 40 5.50 15.88 7.92
N GLN A 41 6.64 15.30 8.32
CA GLN A 41 6.84 14.72 9.66
C GLN A 41 5.78 13.67 10.06
N GLY A 42 5.39 12.82 9.11
CA GLY A 42 4.39 11.78 9.29
C GLY A 42 2.94 12.26 9.20
N ARG A 43 2.69 13.56 9.02
CA ARG A 43 1.33 14.11 8.90
C ARG A 43 0.85 14.06 7.46
N VAL A 44 -0.44 13.79 7.29
CA VAL A 44 -1.11 13.86 6.00
C VAL A 44 -2.18 14.94 6.08
N SER A 45 -2.10 15.94 5.20
CA SER A 45 -3.11 16.99 5.17
C SER A 45 -4.42 16.49 4.52
N THR A 46 -5.54 17.09 4.92
CA THR A 46 -6.86 16.80 4.32
C THR A 46 -6.91 17.20 2.84
N ILE A 47 -6.20 18.26 2.47
CA ILE A 47 -6.07 18.75 1.09
C ILE A 47 -5.35 17.71 0.23
N PHE A 48 -4.21 17.19 0.72
CA PHE A 48 -3.47 16.15 0.01
C PHE A 48 -4.29 14.84 -0.10
N MET A 49 -5.01 14.45 0.96
CA MET A 49 -5.93 13.30 0.88
C MET A 49 -7.08 13.50 -0.10
N ARG A 50 -7.52 14.74 -0.34
CA ARG A 50 -8.51 15.02 -1.39
C ARG A 50 -7.89 14.84 -2.76
N TYR A 51 -6.71 15.38 -2.99
CA TYR A 51 -5.96 15.19 -4.24
C TYR A 51 -5.73 13.71 -4.55
N LEU A 52 -5.30 12.89 -3.57
CA LEU A 52 -5.14 11.45 -3.79
C LEU A 52 -6.46 10.76 -4.13
N ARG A 53 -7.58 11.16 -3.53
CA ARG A 53 -8.90 10.63 -3.85
C ARG A 53 -9.38 11.05 -5.24
N ASP A 54 -9.07 12.27 -5.66
CA ASP A 54 -9.41 12.72 -7.01
C ASP A 54 -8.57 11.99 -8.07
N LYS A 55 -7.33 11.63 -7.76
CA LYS A 55 -6.39 10.96 -8.68
C LYS A 55 -6.56 9.43 -8.70
N TYR A 56 -6.67 8.79 -7.54
CA TYR A 56 -6.65 7.33 -7.39
C TYR A 56 -7.97 6.75 -6.83
N GLY A 57 -8.96 7.59 -6.50
CA GLY A 57 -10.25 7.14 -5.98
C GLY A 57 -10.14 6.38 -4.65
N HIS A 58 -10.81 5.21 -4.58
CA HIS A 58 -10.86 4.37 -3.38
C HIS A 58 -9.51 3.81 -2.94
N THR A 59 -8.52 3.78 -3.83
CA THR A 59 -7.15 3.36 -3.51
C THR A 59 -6.50 4.26 -2.47
N ALA A 60 -6.78 5.57 -2.49
CA ALA A 60 -6.25 6.52 -1.51
C ALA A 60 -6.63 6.17 -0.06
N ASP A 61 -7.88 5.78 0.17
CA ASP A 61 -8.35 5.36 1.49
C ASP A 61 -7.71 4.03 1.93
N ARG A 62 -7.47 3.10 1.00
CA ARG A 62 -6.76 1.84 1.29
C ARG A 62 -5.30 2.08 1.65
N ALA A 63 -4.60 2.92 0.88
CA ALA A 63 -3.21 3.31 1.13
C ALA A 63 -3.06 3.98 2.51
N LEU A 64 -3.97 4.90 2.86
CA LEU A 64 -3.97 5.55 4.17
C LEU A 64 -4.15 4.54 5.31
N LYS A 65 -5.12 3.63 5.19
CA LYS A 65 -5.35 2.58 6.21
C LYS A 65 -4.14 1.66 6.36
N ARG A 66 -3.51 1.24 5.25
CA ARG A 66 -2.29 0.42 5.29
C ARG A 66 -1.14 1.17 5.97
N ALA A 67 -0.95 2.45 5.64
CA ALA A 67 0.09 3.28 6.26
C ALA A 67 -0.14 3.45 7.77
N GLN A 68 -1.38 3.71 8.20
CA GLN A 68 -1.72 3.81 9.63
C GLN A 68 -1.53 2.48 10.38
N LYS A 69 -1.92 1.36 9.75
CA LYS A 69 -1.71 0.02 10.33
C LYS A 69 -0.21 -0.28 10.50
N ARG A 70 0.62 0.11 9.54
CA ARG A 70 2.09 -0.04 9.63
C ARG A 70 2.64 0.78 10.79
N GLU A 71 2.23 2.04 10.90
CA GLU A 71 2.65 2.93 11.99
C GLU A 71 2.20 2.43 13.37
N GLN A 72 0.99 1.86 13.47
CA GLN A 72 0.54 1.21 14.69
C GLN A 72 1.43 0.02 15.06
N ARG A 73 1.79 -0.82 14.07
CA ARG A 73 2.69 -1.96 14.31
C ARG A 73 4.06 -1.51 14.80
N GLU A 74 4.63 -0.48 14.20
CA GLU A 74 5.93 0.08 14.60
C GLU A 74 5.91 0.61 16.04
N ARG A 75 4.82 1.28 16.45
CA ARG A 75 4.62 1.73 17.83
C ARG A 75 4.55 0.56 18.80
N HIS A 76 3.78 -0.49 18.47
CA HIS A 76 3.66 -1.68 19.31
C HIS A 76 4.98 -2.44 19.45
N THR A 77 5.73 -2.61 18.36
CA THR A 77 7.07 -3.24 18.42
C THR A 77 8.05 -2.43 19.23
N SER A 78 7.97 -1.09 19.21
CA SER A 78 8.83 -0.23 20.00
C SER A 78 8.57 -0.38 21.50
N THR A 79 7.30 -0.47 21.92
CA THR A 79 6.94 -0.69 23.34
C THR A 79 7.30 -2.08 23.84
N GLU A 80 7.21 -3.11 23.00
CA GLU A 80 7.59 -4.47 23.39
C GLU A 80 9.11 -4.63 23.54
N LEU A 81 9.90 -4.02 22.64
CA LEU A 81 11.36 -3.97 22.77
C LEU A 81 11.79 -3.24 24.04
N ASP A 82 11.18 -2.10 24.37
CA ASP A 82 11.50 -1.33 25.58
C ASP A 82 11.19 -2.13 26.86
N SER A 83 10.04 -2.83 26.88
CA SER A 83 9.64 -3.69 28.00
C SER A 83 10.58 -4.89 28.19
N GLN A 84 11.11 -5.45 27.10
CA GLN A 84 12.01 -6.59 27.14
C GLN A 84 13.44 -6.21 27.59
N ILE A 85 13.89 -4.99 27.26
CA ILE A 85 15.19 -4.46 27.71
C ILE A 85 15.17 -4.20 29.23
N ILE A 86 14.05 -3.71 29.79
CA ILE A 86 13.91 -3.47 31.24
C ILE A 86 13.86 -4.78 32.03
N SER A 87 13.28 -5.85 31.47
CA SER A 87 13.18 -7.16 32.13
C SER A 87 14.47 -7.98 32.15
N GLY A 88 15.50 -7.59 31.38
CA GLY A 88 16.77 -8.32 31.25
C GLY A 88 17.90 -7.83 32.16
N VAL A 89 17.62 -6.87 33.06
CA VAL A 89 18.63 -6.26 33.95
C VAL A 89 18.34 -6.63 35.42
N PHE A 90 18.23 -7.93 35.72
CA PHE A 90 18.24 -8.45 37.10
C PHE A 90 18.88 -9.85 37.15
#